data_AF-A0A7J8HWQ5-F1
#
_entry.id   AF-A0A7J8HWQ5-F1
#
_cell.length_a   1.000
_cell.length_b   1.000
_cell.length_c   1.000
_cell.angle_alpha   90.00
_cell.angle_beta   90.00
_cell.angle_gamma   90.00
#
_symmetry.space_group_name_H-M   'P 1'
#
loop_
_entity.id
_entity.type
_entity.pdbx_description
1 polymer ?
#
loop_
_entity_poly.entity_id
_entity_poly.type
_entity_poly.pdbx_seq_one_letter_code
_entity_poly.pdbx_strand_id
1 'polypeptide(L)'
;MNEEMLCQEFGRFGPLASVKIMWPRTDEERARERNCGFVAFMNRRDAERALKNLNGKMIMSFEMKLGWGKAVPIPPHPIYIPPSMMEHTLPPPPSGLPFNAQPRERLKNPNAPMLPPPKNKEDFEKVI
;
A
#
# COMPACT_ATOMS: atom_id res chain seq x y z
N MET A 1 14.40 -6.39 -12.19
CA MET A 1 13.47 -5.69 -11.29
C MET A 1 12.93 -4.48 -12.03
N ASN A 2 11.61 -4.30 -12.11
CA ASN A 2 10.94 -3.17 -12.75
C ASN A 2 10.04 -2.42 -11.73
N GLU A 3 9.44 -1.30 -12.13
CA GLU A 3 8.57 -0.49 -11.26
C GLU A 3 7.34 -1.28 -10.77
N GLU A 4 6.72 -2.11 -11.61
CA GLU A 4 5.54 -2.90 -11.23
C GLU A 4 5.84 -3.90 -10.11
N MET A 5 6.98 -4.57 -10.18
CA MET A 5 7.49 -5.47 -9.14
C MET A 5 7.73 -4.73 -7.82
N LEU A 6 8.31 -3.52 -7.90
CA LEU A 6 8.49 -2.67 -6.71
C LEU A 6 7.14 -2.24 -6.14
N CYS A 7 6.18 -1.86 -6.98
CA CYS A 7 4.84 -1.52 -6.54
C CYS A 7 4.17 -2.68 -5.79
N GLN A 8 4.28 -3.91 -6.32
CA GLN A 8 3.72 -5.08 -5.66
C GLN A 8 4.39 -5.37 -4.32
N GLU A 9 5.72 -5.31 -4.24
CA GLU A 9 6.42 -5.67 -3.00
C GLU A 9 6.27 -4.59 -1.92
N PHE A 10 6.45 -3.32 -2.27
CA PHE A 10 6.33 -2.20 -1.33
C PHE A 10 4.86 -1.89 -1.00
N GLY A 11 3.96 -2.15 -1.94
CA GLY A 11 2.52 -1.93 -1.77
C GLY A 11 1.89 -2.77 -0.66
N ARG A 12 2.50 -3.90 -0.29
CA ARG A 12 2.08 -4.74 0.86
C ARG A 12 2.09 -3.98 2.18
N PHE A 13 2.85 -2.90 2.27
CA PHE A 13 2.97 -2.08 3.48
C PHE A 13 2.02 -0.89 3.47
N GLY A 14 1.53 -0.44 2.30
CA GLY A 14 0.62 0.69 2.19
C GLY A 14 0.56 1.28 0.78
N PRO A 15 -0.34 2.25 0.55
CA PRO A 15 -0.49 2.91 -0.74
C PRO A 15 0.76 3.71 -1.10
N LEU A 16 1.15 3.64 -2.37
CA LEU A 16 2.37 4.27 -2.89
C LEU A 16 2.04 5.58 -3.60
N ALA A 17 2.81 6.61 -3.26
CA ALA A 17 2.77 7.93 -3.88
C ALA A 17 3.56 7.98 -5.18
N SER A 18 4.71 7.31 -5.23
CA SER A 18 5.59 7.28 -6.40
C SER A 18 6.57 6.12 -6.34
N VAL A 19 6.90 5.54 -7.48
CA VAL A 19 7.95 4.53 -7.65
C VAL A 19 8.73 4.89 -8.90
N LYS A 20 10.06 4.92 -8.80
CA LYS A 20 10.93 5.25 -9.93
C LYS A 20 12.26 4.54 -9.84
N ILE A 21 12.63 3.82 -10.90
CA ILE A 21 13.97 3.25 -11.05
C ILE A 21 14.87 4.27 -11.75
N MET A 22 16.06 4.47 -11.19
CA MET A 22 17.13 5.26 -11.79
C MET A 22 17.98 4.35 -12.67
N TRP A 23 17.58 4.26 -13.93
CA TRP A 23 18.31 3.48 -14.93
C TRP A 23 19.66 4.16 -15.24
N PRO A 24 20.75 3.37 -15.37
CA PRO A 24 22.07 3.89 -15.67
C PRO A 24 22.06 4.62 -17.03
N ARG A 25 22.64 5.82 -17.08
CA ARG A 25 22.69 6.66 -18.28
C ARG A 25 24.04 6.59 -18.99
N THR A 26 25.07 6.14 -18.28
CA THR A 26 26.45 6.02 -18.76
C THR A 26 26.93 4.56 -18.71
N ASP A 27 27.96 4.22 -19.48
CA ASP A 27 28.55 2.89 -19.49
C ASP A 27 29.22 2.55 -18.15
N GLU A 28 29.78 3.54 -17.46
CA GLU A 28 30.34 3.40 -16.12
C GLU A 28 29.30 3.03 -15.07
N GLU A 29 28.10 3.62 -15.15
CA GLU A 29 26.98 3.25 -14.27
C GLU A 29 26.44 1.86 -14.60
N ARG A 30 26.40 1.50 -15.89
CA ARG A 30 26.00 0.16 -16.34
C ARG A 30 26.95 -0.92 -15.84
N ALA A 31 28.25 -0.64 -15.84
CA ALA A 31 29.29 -1.53 -15.32
C ALA A 31 29.22 -1.78 -13.80
N ARG A 32 28.48 -0.95 -13.05
CA ARG A 32 28.28 -1.17 -11.60
C ARG A 32 27.28 -2.27 -11.27
N GLU A 33 26.50 -2.74 -12.26
CA GLU A 33 25.50 -3.81 -12.12
C GLU A 33 24.54 -3.63 -10.93
N ARG A 34 24.29 -2.37 -10.55
CA ARG A 34 23.38 -2.00 -9.46
C ARG A 34 22.37 -0.99 -9.94
N ASN A 35 21.11 -1.30 -9.76
CA ASN A 35 20.02 -0.36 -9.99
C ASN A 35 19.66 0.32 -8.67
N CYS A 36 19.49 1.65 -8.71
CA CYS A 36 18.96 2.43 -7.59
C CYS A 36 17.55 2.90 -7.93
N GLY A 37 16.73 3.17 -6.92
CA GLY A 37 15.38 3.67 -7.15
C GLY A 37 14.84 4.37 -5.91
N PHE A 38 13.71 5.04 -6.11
CA PHE A 38 12.97 5.72 -5.06
C PHE A 38 11.56 5.16 -4.99
N VAL A 39 11.09 4.92 -3.76
CA VAL A 39 9.71 4.57 -3.44
C VAL A 39 9.22 5.58 -2.42
N ALA A 40 8.13 6.26 -2.73
CA ALA A 40 7.43 7.16 -1.82
C ALA A 40 6.09 6.52 -1.43
N PHE A 41 5.82 6.47 -0.14
CA PHE A 41 4.52 6.07 0.40
C PHE A 41 3.63 7.29 0.60
N MET A 42 2.31 7.11 0.58
CA MET A 42 1.38 8.19 0.97
C MET A 42 1.56 8.55 2.45
N ASN A 43 1.86 7.54 3.30
CA ASN A 43 2.04 7.71 4.73
C ASN A 43 3.45 7.31 5.18
N ARG A 44 4.06 8.12 6.05
CA ARG A 44 5.38 7.82 6.65
C ARG A 44 5.42 6.49 7.39
N ARG A 45 4.36 6.16 8.15
CA ARG A 45 4.28 4.91 8.94
C ARG A 45 4.41 3.67 8.05
N ASP A 46 3.92 3.74 6.82
CA ASP A 46 3.97 2.63 5.87
C ASP A 46 5.40 2.45 5.35
N ALA A 47 6.08 3.56 5.08
CA ALA A 47 7.51 3.56 4.74
C ALA A 47 8.39 3.00 5.88
N GLU A 48 8.08 3.32 7.14
CA GLU A 48 8.80 2.77 8.30
C GLU A 48 8.64 1.25 8.41
N ARG A 49 7.42 0.74 8.17
CA ARG A 49 7.16 -0.71 8.12
C ARG A 49 7.90 -1.37 6.97
N ALA A 50 7.87 -0.79 5.78
CA ALA A 50 8.57 -1.31 4.61
C ALA A 50 10.09 -1.35 4.85
N LEU A 51 10.67 -0.25 5.36
CA LEU A 51 12.09 -0.16 5.66
C LEU A 51 12.52 -1.25 6.65
N LYS A 52 11.77 -1.43 7.75
CA LYS A 52 12.07 -2.45 8.76
C LYS A 52 12.00 -3.87 8.21
N ASN A 53 11.05 -4.14 7.30
CA ASN A 53 10.78 -5.50 6.85
C ASN A 53 11.52 -5.89 5.58
N LEU A 54 11.94 -4.95 4.73
CA LEU A 54 12.57 -5.25 3.44
C LEU A 54 14.07 -4.97 3.43
N ASN A 55 14.58 -4.11 4.30
CA ASN A 55 16.02 -3.81 4.32
C ASN A 55 16.84 -5.05 4.70
N GLY A 56 17.85 -5.37 3.90
CA GLY A 56 18.69 -6.56 4.03
C GLY A 56 18.05 -7.86 3.54
N LYS A 57 16.84 -7.84 2.99
CA LYS A 57 16.21 -9.04 2.43
C LYS A 57 16.58 -9.26 0.96
N MET A 58 16.67 -10.52 0.57
CA MET A 58 16.75 -10.93 -0.83
C MET A 58 15.36 -10.88 -1.46
N ILE A 59 15.19 -10.03 -2.47
CA ILE A 59 13.97 -9.89 -3.25
C ILE A 59 14.34 -10.01 -4.72
N MET A 60 13.74 -10.99 -5.42
CA MET A 60 13.95 -11.21 -6.85
C MET A 60 15.44 -11.32 -7.24
N SER A 61 16.21 -12.04 -6.42
CA SER A 61 17.67 -12.22 -6.57
C SER A 61 18.53 -10.97 -6.33
N PHE A 62 17.96 -9.90 -5.76
CA PHE A 62 18.69 -8.72 -5.34
C PHE A 62 18.60 -8.51 -3.82
N GLU A 63 19.73 -8.23 -3.18
CA GLU A 63 19.76 -7.79 -1.78
C GLU A 63 19.23 -6.35 -1.70
N MET A 64 18.14 -6.13 -0.98
CA MET A 64 17.56 -4.81 -0.80
C MET A 64 18.36 -3.98 0.19
N LYS A 65 18.88 -2.84 -0.26
CA LYS A 65 19.54 -1.84 0.60
C LYS A 65 18.70 -0.58 0.60
N LEU A 66 18.00 -0.34 1.70
CA LEU A 66 17.01 0.71 1.83
C LEU A 66 17.47 1.77 2.83
N GLY A 67 17.07 3.01 2.59
CA GLY A 67 17.36 4.15 3.46
C GLY A 67 16.36 5.27 3.28
N TRP A 68 16.40 6.26 4.16
CA TRP A 68 15.53 7.44 4.07
C TRP A 68 16.02 8.41 2.99
N GLY A 69 15.13 8.76 2.07
CA GLY A 69 15.35 9.79 1.06
C GLY A 69 14.85 11.17 1.50
N LYS A 70 15.03 12.17 0.63
CA LYS A 70 14.40 13.49 0.80
C LYS A 70 12.88 13.38 0.68
N ALA A 71 12.15 14.15 1.48
CA ALA A 71 10.71 14.25 1.34
C ALA A 71 10.35 14.82 -0.04
N VAL A 72 9.34 14.21 -0.67
CA VAL A 72 8.79 14.66 -1.95
C VAL A 72 7.34 15.09 -1.75
N PRO A 73 6.83 16.07 -2.52
CA PRO A 73 5.40 16.40 -2.51
C PRO A 73 4.57 15.17 -2.83
N ILE A 74 3.61 14.85 -1.97
CA ILE A 74 2.74 13.68 -2.13
C ILE A 74 1.57 14.05 -3.05
N PRO A 75 1.34 13.34 -4.16
CA PRO A 75 0.17 13.55 -5.01
C PRO A 75 -1.13 13.25 -4.25
N PRO A 76 -2.26 13.85 -4.66
CA PRO A 76 -3.55 13.64 -4.00
C PRO A 76 -4.06 12.19 -4.12
N HIS A 77 -3.64 11.48 -5.18
CA HIS A 77 -4.04 10.09 -5.44
C HIS A 77 -2.81 9.19 -5.49
N PRO A 78 -2.87 8.00 -4.88
CA PRO A 78 -1.77 7.04 -4.93
C PRO A 78 -1.63 6.44 -6.34
N ILE A 79 -0.41 6.13 -6.74
CA ILE A 79 -0.15 5.41 -8.00
C ILE A 79 -0.40 3.90 -7.86
N TYR A 80 -0.37 3.39 -6.62
CA TYR A 80 -0.62 1.99 -6.31
C TYR A 80 -1.39 1.88 -5.01
N ILE A 81 -2.51 1.17 -5.05
CA ILE A 81 -3.30 0.78 -3.88
C ILE A 81 -3.21 -0.74 -3.79
N PRO A 82 -2.74 -1.32 -2.67
CA PRO A 82 -2.73 -2.76 -2.53
C PRO A 82 -4.15 -3.33 -2.65
N PRO A 83 -4.36 -4.48 -3.31
CA PRO A 83 -5.69 -5.06 -3.50
C PRO A 83 -6.48 -5.23 -2.20
N SER A 84 -5.80 -5.56 -1.10
CA SER A 84 -6.38 -5.68 0.23
C SER A 84 -6.97 -4.39 0.80
N MET A 85 -6.56 -3.24 0.27
CA MET A 85 -7.08 -1.92 0.64
C MET A 85 -8.05 -1.35 -0.41
N MET A 86 -8.14 -1.98 -1.59
CA MET A 86 -8.90 -1.44 -2.70
C MET A 86 -10.40 -1.37 -2.39
N GLU A 87 -10.96 -2.39 -1.72
CA GLU A 87 -12.37 -2.39 -1.28
C GLU A 87 -12.72 -1.18 -0.41
N HIS A 88 -11.81 -0.75 0.46
CA HIS A 88 -12.02 0.40 1.34
C HIS A 88 -11.97 1.75 0.61
N THR A 89 -11.45 1.79 -0.61
CA THR A 89 -11.38 3.00 -1.43
C THR A 89 -12.54 3.14 -2.41
N LEU A 90 -13.33 2.08 -2.59
CA LEU A 90 -14.51 2.13 -3.45
C LEU A 90 -15.61 2.94 -2.76
N PRO A 91 -16.38 3.74 -3.51
CA PRO A 91 -17.55 4.39 -2.96
C PRO A 91 -18.51 3.33 -2.40
N PRO A 92 -19.20 3.62 -1.29
CA PRO A 92 -20.17 2.68 -0.75
C PRO A 92 -21.22 2.32 -1.79
N PRO A 93 -21.68 1.06 -1.85
CA PRO A 93 -22.64 0.62 -2.85
C PRO A 93 -23.92 1.47 -2.79
N PRO A 94 -24.57 1.79 -3.92
CA PRO A 94 -25.79 2.59 -3.90
C PRO A 94 -26.87 1.95 -3.02
N SER A 95 -27.25 2.65 -1.95
CA SER A 95 -28.27 2.21 -0.98
C SER A 95 -29.69 2.59 -1.38
N GLY A 96 -29.84 3.53 -2.33
CA GLY A 96 -31.12 4.18 -2.65
C GLY A 96 -31.63 5.14 -1.57
N LEU A 97 -30.85 5.36 -0.50
CA LEU A 97 -31.19 6.28 0.59
C LEU A 97 -30.57 7.66 0.35
N PRO A 98 -31.13 8.73 0.94
CA PRO A 98 -30.52 10.06 0.89
C PRO A 98 -29.06 10.00 1.37
N PHE A 99 -28.19 10.72 0.66
CA PHE A 99 -26.73 10.75 0.90
C PHE A 99 -26.04 9.38 0.86
N ASN A 100 -26.63 8.41 0.16
CA ASN A 100 -26.14 7.04 0.08
C ASN A 100 -25.92 6.38 1.46
N ALA A 101 -26.79 6.68 2.43
CA ALA A 101 -26.70 6.14 3.78
C ALA A 101 -26.55 4.61 3.78
N GLN A 102 -25.58 4.08 4.54
CA GLN A 102 -25.32 2.64 4.65
C GLN A 102 -25.70 2.12 6.06
N PRO A 103 -27.00 1.87 6.36
CA PRO A 103 -27.38 1.25 7.62
C PRO A 103 -26.72 -0.12 7.78
N ARG A 104 -26.23 -0.41 8.99
CA ARG A 104 -25.71 -1.74 9.33
C ARG A 104 -26.75 -2.81 9.00
N GLU A 105 -26.29 -3.93 8.43
CA GLU A 105 -27.09 -5.12 8.07
C GLU A 105 -28.15 -5.50 9.11
N ARG A 106 -27.80 -5.47 10.40
CA ARG A 106 -28.75 -5.79 11.50
C ARG A 106 -29.97 -4.88 11.58
N LEU A 107 -29.85 -3.62 11.17
CA LEU A 107 -30.99 -2.71 11.13
C LEU A 107 -31.96 -3.09 10.01
N LYS A 108 -31.46 -3.74 8.95
CA LYS A 108 -32.28 -4.26 7.84
C LYS A 108 -32.81 -5.67 8.14
N ASN A 109 -32.06 -6.50 8.86
CA ASN A 109 -32.42 -7.89 9.15
C ASN A 109 -32.12 -8.27 10.62
N PRO A 110 -33.14 -8.23 11.52
CA PRO A 110 -32.96 -8.53 12.95
C PRO A 110 -32.45 -9.96 13.24
N ASN A 111 -32.69 -10.89 12.32
CA ASN A 111 -32.26 -12.28 12.42
C ASN A 111 -30.86 -12.54 11.86
N ALA A 112 -30.14 -11.52 11.40
CA ALA A 112 -28.78 -11.70 10.89
C ALA A 112 -27.85 -12.22 12.01
N PRO A 113 -27.03 -13.26 11.74
CA PRO A 113 -26.11 -13.81 12.73
C PRO A 113 -25.17 -12.73 13.26
N MET A 114 -24.92 -12.75 14.57
CA MET A 114 -23.95 -11.85 15.19
C MET A 114 -22.58 -12.09 14.54
N LEU A 115 -21.98 -11.05 13.94
CA LEU A 115 -20.57 -11.12 13.54
C LEU A 115 -19.74 -11.50 14.78
N PRO A 116 -18.84 -12.49 14.67
CA PRO A 116 -17.99 -12.88 15.80
C PRO A 116 -17.19 -11.68 16.29
N PRO A 117 -16.93 -11.57 17.61
CA PRO A 117 -16.12 -10.50 18.13
C PRO A 117 -14.76 -10.50 17.41
N PRO A 118 -14.28 -9.32 16.97
CA PRO A 118 -13.02 -9.21 16.26
C PRO A 118 -11.90 -9.74 17.15
N LYS A 119 -11.12 -10.68 16.61
CA LYS A 119 -10.06 -11.35 17.35
C LYS A 119 -8.84 -10.45 17.51
N ASN A 120 -8.63 -9.55 16.55
CA ASN A 120 -7.50 -8.65 16.50
C ASN A 120 -7.92 -7.20 16.24
N LYS A 121 -6.99 -6.26 16.50
CA LYS A 121 -7.18 -4.82 16.31
C LYS A 121 -7.50 -4.43 14.86
N GLU A 122 -6.92 -5.16 13.90
CA GLU A 122 -7.18 -5.00 12.46
C GLU A 122 -8.60 -5.42 12.07
N ASP A 123 -9.17 -6.43 12.74
CA ASP A 123 -10.57 -6.83 12.55
C ASP A 123 -11.53 -5.81 13.19
N PHE A 124 -11.15 -5.20 14.32
CA PHE A 124 -11.97 -4.19 14.99
C PHE A 124 -12.12 -2.94 14.12
N GLU A 125 -11.04 -2.50 13.46
CA GLU A 125 -11.07 -1.35 12.53
C GLU A 125 -11.87 -1.62 11.25
N LYS A 126 -12.02 -2.89 10.82
CA LYS A 126 -12.89 -3.26 9.69
C LYS A 126 -14.38 -3.26 10.03
N VAL A 127 -14.75 -3.26 11.30
CA VAL A 127 -16.13 -3.39 11.79
C VAL A 127 -16.76 -2.02 12.10
N ILE A 128 -15.95 -0.98 12.28
CA ILE A 128 -16.39 0.38 12.62
C ILE A 128 -16.69 1.18 11.36
#